data_AF-A0A954ZKR6-F1
#
_entry.id   AF-A0A954ZKR6-F1
#
_cell.length_a   1.000
_cell.length_b   1.000
_cell.length_c   1.000
_cell.angle_alpha   90.00
_cell.angle_beta   90.00
_cell.angle_gamma   90.00
#
_symmetry.space_group_name_H-M   'P 1'
#
loop_
_entity.id
_entity.type
_entity.pdbx_description
1 polymer ?
#
loop_
_entity_poly.entity_id
_entity_poly.type
_entity_poly.pdbx_seq_one_letter_code
_entity_poly.pdbx_strand_id
1 'polypeptide(L)'
;MSAEQTVPIAYDHKTAVAFRWLRAGLWRQSLMRLGVLAGDRPIASYGGGQHTMRLMRFMSEVKGAPRVLAIIDDNPSRERISGIPLMRPAEIDPGEVALVLVSSDWIEDKLVERAQVWSGGRVPVERLYAGMPQTALHTFENSGELVEWLPDGSRRVTDEFGNTRTELPRSRDERAPSAIAPVNERRIWTMRTPGYEVGVIQVVRELDGMFKTHQVYPGDRHRPNVDLRNEDFATHAEPGLVTKSTRVSVIGSCFAANFRSWLIENEYNFCQFEDGPFAAFGSLRTGPLFNTGSVRQLAEWSYHGMDAAEPTWNVGGRLCDPYRKYISWPSERDMYAEREAHFAAVRAMVAETDVLILTLGLSEVWRNKHDKRCFYLIPPPGVLDLEKHEHALQTVDECLSDIERFYAIVREHNPALRLVTTLSPVPLMATYFDRHAVVSDAVSKATLRTALHWFCQNHPEVIYFPSYEMAVRTPDWPYEPDNRHVRRGPVVDRIMRSFMQHYGEPGDLPSQVSEAKPGAAHATA
;
A
#
# COMPACT_ATOMS: atom_id res chain seq x y z
N MET A 1 5.07 33.28 -39.25
CA MET A 1 4.39 32.00 -39.58
C MET A 1 5.49 30.95 -39.62
N SER A 2 5.52 29.89 -38.82
CA SER A 2 4.51 29.25 -37.97
C SER A 2 5.22 28.45 -36.87
N ALA A 3 4.61 28.49 -35.69
CA ALA A 3 4.60 27.54 -34.56
C ALA A 3 5.72 26.49 -34.42
N GLU A 4 6.34 26.48 -33.24
CA GLU A 4 6.89 25.28 -32.60
C GLU A 4 6.34 25.17 -31.17
N GLN A 5 6.16 23.91 -30.76
CA GLN A 5 5.50 23.39 -29.57
C GLN A 5 6.44 23.29 -28.35
N THR A 6 5.89 22.72 -27.25
CA THR A 6 6.49 21.98 -26.10
C THR A 6 6.39 22.71 -24.75
N VAL A 7 6.18 22.12 -23.56
CA VAL A 7 6.01 20.75 -23.01
C VAL A 7 5.50 20.87 -21.54
N PRO A 8 4.92 19.83 -20.87
CA PRO A 8 4.51 19.90 -19.47
C PRO A 8 5.69 19.74 -18.48
N ILE A 9 5.70 20.52 -17.39
CA ILE A 9 6.75 20.48 -16.35
C ILE A 9 6.45 19.38 -15.30
N ALA A 10 7.47 18.58 -15.00
CA ALA A 10 7.49 17.56 -13.95
C ALA A 10 7.82 18.16 -12.57
N TYR A 11 7.27 17.59 -11.49
CA TYR A 11 7.66 17.91 -10.11
C TYR A 11 8.91 17.10 -9.70
N ASP A 12 10.00 17.78 -9.34
CA ASP A 12 11.28 17.22 -8.92
C ASP A 12 11.32 16.85 -7.42
N HIS A 13 11.86 15.67 -7.11
CA HIS A 13 12.14 15.10 -5.79
C HIS A 13 13.05 15.98 -4.90
N LYS A 14 13.87 16.89 -5.46
CA LYS A 14 14.65 17.89 -4.72
C LYS A 14 13.76 18.91 -4.03
N THR A 15 12.62 19.25 -4.62
CA THR A 15 11.67 20.23 -4.08
C THR A 15 10.96 19.68 -2.84
N ALA A 16 10.58 18.40 -2.85
CA ALA A 16 10.03 17.72 -1.67
C ALA A 16 11.05 17.58 -0.51
N VAL A 17 12.34 17.42 -0.83
CA VAL A 17 13.43 17.43 0.16
C VAL A 17 13.65 18.85 0.72
N ALA A 18 13.67 19.87 -0.14
CA ALA A 18 13.78 21.28 0.27
C ALA A 18 12.62 21.71 1.20
N PHE A 19 11.39 21.27 0.92
CA PHE A 19 10.22 21.53 1.77
C PHE A 19 10.31 20.85 3.14
N ARG A 20 10.90 19.64 3.22
CA ARG A 20 11.21 18.95 4.48
C ARG A 20 12.27 19.70 5.30
N TRP A 21 13.28 20.26 4.61
CA TRP A 21 14.34 21.06 5.21
C TRP A 21 13.85 22.44 5.72
N LEU A 22 12.94 23.09 5.00
CA LEU A 22 12.33 24.37 5.42
C LEU A 22 11.43 24.19 6.66
N ARG A 23 10.57 23.16 6.70
CA ARG A 23 9.80 22.82 7.92
C ARG A 23 10.70 22.46 9.10
N ALA A 24 11.77 21.70 8.86
CA ALA A 24 12.76 21.37 9.88
C ALA A 24 13.54 22.60 10.36
N GLY A 25 13.83 23.57 9.49
CA GLY A 25 14.47 24.84 9.84
C GLY A 25 13.60 25.70 10.75
N LEU A 26 12.29 25.79 10.46
CA LEU A 26 11.32 26.54 11.26
C LEU A 26 11.15 25.92 12.65
N TRP A 27 11.02 24.60 12.76
CA TRP A 27 10.96 23.92 14.07
C TRP A 27 12.23 24.13 14.88
N ARG A 28 13.41 24.05 14.25
CA ARG A 28 14.69 24.29 14.92
C ARG A 28 14.80 25.71 15.46
N GLN A 29 14.40 26.73 14.68
CA GLN A 29 14.42 28.12 15.12
C GLN A 29 13.45 28.36 16.29
N SER A 30 12.23 27.85 16.21
CA SER A 30 11.26 27.93 17.31
C SER A 30 11.77 27.24 18.58
N LEU A 31 12.33 26.04 18.45
CA LEU A 31 12.87 25.29 19.59
C LEU A 31 14.10 25.97 20.21
N MET A 32 14.98 26.57 19.41
CA MET A 32 16.10 27.37 19.93
C MET A 32 15.61 28.63 20.63
N ARG A 33 14.62 29.35 20.07
CA ARG A 33 14.00 30.50 20.74
C ARG A 33 13.40 30.10 22.08
N LEU A 34 12.65 28.99 22.12
CA LEU A 34 12.06 28.47 23.36
C LEU A 34 13.14 28.05 24.37
N GLY A 35 14.26 27.50 23.90
CA GLY A 35 15.43 27.21 24.73
C GLY A 35 16.01 28.46 25.37
N VAL A 36 16.17 29.53 24.60
CA VAL A 36 16.62 30.84 25.13
C VAL A 36 15.62 31.42 26.14
N LEU A 37 14.31 31.32 25.86
CA LEU A 37 13.27 31.81 26.77
C LEU A 37 13.19 31.01 28.08
N ALA A 38 13.38 29.69 28.01
CA ALA A 38 13.32 28.81 29.17
C ALA A 38 14.61 28.83 30.02
N GLY A 39 15.76 29.12 29.39
CA GLY A 39 17.07 28.98 30.02
C GLY A 39 17.33 27.54 30.48
N ASP A 40 17.91 27.37 31.67
CA ASP A 40 18.17 26.05 32.26
C ASP A 40 16.93 25.41 32.92
N ARG A 41 15.84 26.16 33.05
CA ARG A 41 14.59 25.66 33.64
C ARG A 41 13.82 24.84 32.60
N PRO A 42 13.16 23.74 33.01
CA PRO A 42 12.45 22.90 32.06
C PRO A 42 11.10 23.52 31.67
N ILE A 43 10.51 23.03 30.58
CA ILE A 43 9.20 23.45 30.06
C ILE A 43 8.16 22.33 30.20
N ALA A 44 6.88 22.68 30.12
CA ALA A 44 5.80 21.71 29.89
C ALA A 44 5.28 21.83 28.46
N SER A 45 4.75 20.75 27.90
CA SER A 45 4.01 20.78 26.62
C SER A 45 2.54 20.47 26.86
N TYR A 46 1.60 21.29 26.40
CA TYR A 46 0.16 21.07 26.60
C TYR A 46 -0.49 20.45 25.35
N GLY A 47 -1.06 19.25 25.52
CA GLY A 47 -1.66 18.40 24.49
C GLY A 47 -0.78 17.21 24.11
N GLY A 48 -1.24 15.98 24.33
CA GLY A 48 -0.53 14.72 24.08
C GLY A 48 -0.80 14.06 22.71
N GLY A 49 -1.22 14.84 21.72
CA GLY A 49 -1.64 14.35 20.39
C GLY A 49 -0.48 13.94 19.46
N GLN A 50 -0.84 13.51 18.24
CA GLN A 50 0.12 13.06 17.21
C GLN A 50 1.15 14.12 16.84
N HIS A 51 0.77 15.41 16.85
CA HIS A 51 1.69 16.51 16.58
C HIS A 51 2.79 16.59 17.64
N THR A 52 2.41 16.58 18.92
CA THR A 52 3.34 16.55 20.06
C THR A 52 4.24 15.32 20.02
N MET A 53 3.71 14.13 19.70
CA MET A 53 4.54 12.93 19.54
C MET A 53 5.64 13.09 18.48
N ARG A 54 5.32 13.71 17.34
CA ARG A 54 6.31 14.00 16.29
C ARG A 54 7.33 15.01 16.79
N LEU A 55 6.89 16.12 17.38
CA LEU A 55 7.75 17.16 17.93
C LEU A 55 8.75 16.58 18.95
N MET A 56 8.28 15.77 19.90
CA MET A 56 9.13 15.19 20.95
C MET A 56 10.22 14.26 20.41
N ARG A 57 9.97 13.54 19.30
CA ARG A 57 11.01 12.72 18.63
C ARG A 57 12.13 13.57 18.04
N PHE A 58 11.82 14.75 17.52
CA PHE A 58 12.81 15.64 16.92
C PHE A 58 13.51 16.55 17.93
N MET A 59 12.85 16.91 19.03
CA MET A 59 13.42 17.77 20.06
C MET A 59 14.74 17.24 20.64
N SER A 60 14.87 15.92 20.81
CA SER A 60 16.12 15.30 21.29
C SER A 60 17.31 15.46 20.35
N GLU A 61 17.07 15.80 19.08
CA GLU A 61 18.10 15.97 18.05
C GLU A 61 18.56 17.43 17.90
N VAL A 62 17.87 18.39 18.53
CA VAL A 62 18.15 19.83 18.40
C VAL A 62 18.97 20.33 19.58
N LYS A 63 20.26 20.58 19.35
CA LYS A 63 21.15 21.19 20.35
C LYS A 63 20.63 22.57 20.77
N GLY A 64 20.34 22.76 22.05
CA GLY A 64 19.77 23.99 22.60
C GLY A 64 18.25 24.03 22.70
N ALA A 65 17.55 22.94 22.36
CA ALA A 65 16.13 22.81 22.67
C ALA A 65 15.91 22.73 24.20
N PRO A 66 14.80 23.30 24.72
CA PRO A 66 14.51 23.27 26.15
C PRO A 66 14.23 21.85 26.62
N ARG A 67 14.61 21.55 27.85
CA ARG A 67 14.27 20.28 28.50
C ARG A 67 12.76 20.25 28.80
N VAL A 68 12.06 19.21 28.34
CA VAL A 68 10.64 19.03 28.65
C VAL A 68 10.51 18.21 29.94
N LEU A 69 9.87 18.78 30.96
CA LEU A 69 9.61 18.11 32.24
C LEU A 69 8.45 17.12 32.13
N ALA A 70 7.35 17.58 31.53
CA ALA A 70 6.11 16.82 31.40
C ALA A 70 5.32 17.26 30.16
N ILE A 71 4.50 16.35 29.67
CA ILE A 71 3.43 16.65 28.70
C ILE A 71 2.13 16.63 29.48
N ILE A 72 1.33 17.68 29.35
CA ILE A 72 0.08 17.87 30.08
C ILE A 72 -1.06 17.56 29.13
N ASP A 73 -1.96 16.66 29.52
CA ASP A 73 -3.15 16.32 28.75
C ASP A 73 -4.34 16.16 29.69
N ASP A 74 -5.50 16.69 29.32
CA ASP A 74 -6.71 16.59 30.16
C ASP A 74 -7.21 15.14 30.29
N ASN A 75 -6.93 14.31 29.28
CA ASN A 75 -7.33 12.91 29.25
C ASN A 75 -6.19 12.03 28.69
N PRO A 76 -5.13 11.80 29.49
CA PRO A 76 -3.96 11.08 29.03
C PRO A 76 -4.32 9.62 28.71
N SER A 77 -4.07 9.21 27.46
CA SER A 77 -4.32 7.84 26.98
C SER A 77 -3.18 6.86 27.29
N ARG A 78 -2.08 7.35 27.88
CA ARG A 78 -0.84 6.60 28.17
C ARG A 78 -0.04 7.30 29.26
N GLU A 79 0.94 6.61 29.84
CA GLU A 79 1.76 7.16 30.92
C GLU A 79 2.92 8.05 30.45
N ARG A 80 3.46 7.82 29.25
CA ARG A 80 4.63 8.56 28.71
C ARG A 80 4.57 8.75 27.19
N ILE A 81 5.22 9.80 26.70
CA ILE A 81 5.53 10.03 25.28
C ILE A 81 7.03 10.30 25.15
N SER A 82 7.73 9.50 24.33
CA SER A 82 9.19 9.62 24.13
C SER A 82 10.01 9.69 25.43
N GLY A 83 9.58 8.94 26.45
CA GLY A 83 10.22 8.91 27.78
C GLY A 83 9.77 10.03 28.74
N ILE A 84 9.06 11.06 28.26
CA ILE A 84 8.55 12.18 29.07
C ILE A 84 7.21 11.77 29.70
N PRO A 85 6.97 12.04 31.00
CA PRO A 85 5.70 11.73 31.66
C PRO A 85 4.54 12.51 31.03
N LEU A 86 3.44 11.80 30.78
CA LEU A 86 2.16 12.38 30.35
C LEU A 86 1.26 12.48 31.58
N MET A 87 0.94 13.70 31.99
CA MET A 87 0.32 14.02 33.28
C MET A 87 -0.96 14.82 33.07
N ARG A 88 -1.91 14.68 33.98
CA ARG A 88 -3.08 15.55 34.08
C ARG A 88 -2.67 16.90 34.64
N PRO A 89 -3.40 17.98 34.33
CA PRO A 89 -3.15 19.32 34.87
C PRO A 89 -3.01 19.37 36.41
N ALA A 90 -3.75 18.53 37.14
CA ALA A 90 -3.72 18.50 38.61
C ALA A 90 -2.46 17.83 39.21
N GLU A 91 -1.66 17.14 38.41
CA GLU A 91 -0.52 16.33 38.88
C GLU A 91 0.81 17.08 38.85
N ILE A 92 0.83 18.32 38.34
CA ILE A 92 2.04 19.14 38.18
C ILE A 92 1.74 20.60 38.50
N ASP A 93 2.60 21.25 39.30
CA ASP A 93 2.46 22.68 39.56
C ASP A 93 3.05 23.49 38.38
N PRO A 94 2.30 24.44 37.79
CA PRO A 94 2.83 25.40 36.85
C PRO A 94 4.15 26.06 37.28
N GLY A 95 4.37 26.24 38.59
CA GLY A 95 5.60 26.80 39.14
C GLY A 95 6.87 25.99 38.87
N GLU A 96 6.76 24.71 38.51
CA GLU A 96 7.90 23.83 38.23
C GLU A 96 8.54 24.07 36.87
N VAL A 97 7.82 24.69 35.93
CA VAL A 97 8.29 24.94 34.56
C VAL A 97 8.55 26.42 34.28
N ALA A 98 9.37 26.70 33.28
CA ALA A 98 9.66 28.06 32.84
C ALA A 98 8.54 28.63 31.95
N LEU A 99 7.94 27.77 31.12
CA LEU A 99 6.89 28.11 30.17
C LEU A 99 6.11 26.85 29.77
N VAL A 100 4.96 27.07 29.12
CA VAL A 100 4.12 26.03 28.53
C VAL A 100 4.16 26.16 27.01
N LEU A 101 4.59 25.10 26.34
CA LEU A 101 4.56 25.00 24.89
C LEU A 101 3.23 24.40 24.42
N VAL A 102 2.57 25.06 23.47
CA VAL A 102 1.42 24.50 22.75
C VAL A 102 1.84 24.18 21.32
N SER A 103 1.59 22.94 20.90
CA SER A 103 1.89 22.47 19.55
C SER A 103 0.73 21.64 19.01
N SER A 104 -0.01 22.16 18.03
CA SER A 104 -1.15 21.44 17.42
C SER A 104 -1.45 21.93 16.01
N ASP A 105 -1.79 20.99 15.12
CA ASP A 105 -2.17 21.27 13.73
C ASP A 105 -3.66 21.64 13.57
N TRP A 106 -4.50 21.36 14.59
CA TRP A 106 -5.97 21.37 14.42
C TRP A 106 -6.74 22.16 15.47
N ILE A 107 -6.21 22.24 16.69
CA ILE A 107 -6.94 22.79 17.85
C ILE A 107 -6.05 23.69 18.72
N GLU A 108 -5.05 24.34 18.11
CA GLU A 108 -4.03 25.15 18.82
C GLU A 108 -4.67 26.20 19.74
N ASP A 109 -5.66 26.96 19.27
CA ASP A 109 -6.31 28.01 20.07
C ASP A 109 -7.01 27.45 21.32
N LYS A 110 -7.68 26.30 21.19
CA LYS A 110 -8.32 25.63 22.33
C LYS A 110 -7.29 25.13 23.34
N LEU A 111 -6.13 24.66 22.88
CA LEU A 111 -5.06 24.21 23.77
C LEU A 111 -4.35 25.37 24.45
N VAL A 112 -4.21 26.52 23.78
CA VAL A 112 -3.68 27.75 24.39
C VAL A 112 -4.60 28.23 25.52
N GLU A 113 -5.91 28.26 25.29
CA GLU A 113 -6.88 28.63 26.33
C GLU A 113 -6.76 27.70 27.55
N ARG A 114 -6.71 26.39 27.33
CA ARG A 114 -6.56 25.40 28.42
C ARG A 114 -5.23 25.53 29.15
N ALA A 115 -4.14 25.74 28.42
CA ALA A 115 -2.82 25.96 29.00
C ALA A 115 -2.77 27.24 29.85
N GLN A 116 -3.46 28.31 29.43
CA GLN A 116 -3.58 29.56 30.18
C GLN A 116 -4.42 29.38 31.45
N VAL A 117 -5.53 28.64 31.38
CA VAL A 117 -6.35 28.30 32.53
C VAL A 117 -5.55 27.49 33.56
N TRP A 118 -4.83 26.46 33.11
CA TRP A 118 -3.99 25.65 33.99
C TRP A 118 -2.83 26.45 34.60
N SER A 119 -2.13 27.25 33.80
CA SER A 119 -0.99 28.04 34.30
C SER A 119 -1.41 29.12 35.28
N GLY A 120 -2.68 29.56 35.23
CA GLY A 120 -3.20 30.65 36.04
C GLY A 120 -2.44 31.96 35.82
N GLY A 121 -1.82 32.13 34.64
CA GLY A 121 -0.93 33.25 34.33
C GLY A 121 0.42 33.26 35.05
N ARG A 122 0.74 32.22 35.84
CA ARG A 122 2.02 32.12 36.59
C ARG A 122 3.23 31.85 35.71
N VAL A 123 3.01 31.23 34.55
CA VAL A 123 4.05 30.96 33.54
C VAL A 123 3.52 31.30 32.14
N PRO A 124 4.38 31.79 31.24
CA PRO A 124 3.98 32.15 29.88
C PRO A 124 3.58 30.91 29.07
N VAL A 125 2.62 31.10 28.17
CA VAL A 125 2.15 30.08 27.21
C VAL A 125 2.61 30.49 25.83
N GLU A 126 3.47 29.68 25.21
CA GLU A 126 4.06 29.93 23.90
C GLU A 126 3.50 28.95 22.86
N ARG A 127 3.11 29.48 21.69
CA ARG A 127 2.80 28.65 20.53
C ARG A 127 4.09 28.24 19.82
N LEU A 128 4.17 27.02 19.31
CA LEU A 128 5.34 26.54 18.57
C LEU A 128 5.71 27.46 17.40
N TYR A 129 4.72 28.08 16.74
CA TYR A 129 4.93 28.96 15.58
C TYR A 129 4.73 30.46 15.90
N ALA A 130 4.81 30.85 17.18
CA ALA A 130 4.62 32.24 17.59
C ALA A 130 5.59 33.19 16.85
N GLY A 131 5.06 34.25 16.23
CA GLY A 131 5.84 35.25 15.50
C GLY A 131 6.07 34.96 14.01
N MET A 132 5.56 33.84 13.49
CA MET A 132 5.56 33.55 12.05
C MET A 132 4.30 34.13 11.37
N PRO A 133 4.39 34.72 10.16
CA PRO A 133 3.22 35.19 9.43
C PRO A 133 2.24 34.03 9.20
N GLN A 134 0.96 34.19 9.56
CA GLN A 134 -0.06 33.15 9.28
C GLN A 134 -0.18 32.84 7.79
N THR A 135 0.10 33.82 6.92
CA THR A 135 0.17 33.64 5.48
C THR A 135 1.28 32.67 5.07
N ALA A 136 2.44 32.67 5.75
CA ALA A 136 3.55 31.76 5.46
C ALA A 136 3.12 30.29 5.62
N LEU A 137 2.35 29.98 6.67
CA LEU A 137 1.81 28.63 6.90
C LEU A 137 0.87 28.15 5.78
N HIS A 138 0.19 29.07 5.09
CA HIS A 138 -0.72 28.78 3.98
C HIS A 138 -0.06 28.85 2.59
N THR A 139 0.99 29.67 2.39
CA THR A 139 1.66 29.89 1.09
C THR A 139 2.69 28.81 0.72
N PHE A 140 3.13 27.97 1.66
CA PHE A 140 4.07 26.88 1.37
C PHE A 140 3.46 25.71 0.59
N GLU A 141 2.19 25.81 0.16
CA GLU A 141 1.53 24.69 -0.49
C GLU A 141 1.84 24.53 -1.98
N ASN A 142 2.36 25.49 -2.78
CA ASN A 142 2.53 25.15 -4.23
C ASN A 142 3.48 25.87 -5.25
N SER A 143 4.26 26.95 -5.02
CA SER A 143 5.04 27.50 -6.19
C SER A 143 6.38 28.26 -6.02
N GLY A 144 6.90 28.52 -4.82
CA GLY A 144 8.30 29.01 -4.66
C GLY A 144 8.64 30.45 -5.12
N GLU A 145 7.73 31.21 -5.72
CA GLU A 145 7.90 32.64 -6.02
C GLU A 145 7.23 33.54 -4.95
N LEU A 146 7.79 34.73 -4.66
CA LEU A 146 7.16 35.71 -3.77
C LEU A 146 6.23 36.62 -4.58
N VAL A 147 4.94 36.66 -4.25
CA VAL A 147 3.93 37.42 -5.01
C VAL A 147 3.29 38.49 -4.13
N GLU A 148 3.45 39.76 -4.51
CA GLU A 148 2.83 40.94 -3.89
C GLU A 148 1.71 41.47 -4.79
N TRP A 149 0.50 41.62 -4.26
CA TRP A 149 -0.64 42.19 -5.01
C TRP A 149 -0.69 43.70 -4.86
N LEU A 150 -0.74 44.41 -5.99
CA LEU A 150 -0.82 45.86 -6.03
C LEU A 150 -2.28 46.34 -6.00
N PRO A 151 -2.55 47.57 -5.52
CA PRO A 151 -3.92 48.09 -5.37
C PRO A 151 -4.73 48.16 -6.67
N ASP A 152 -4.06 48.19 -7.82
CA ASP A 152 -4.68 48.19 -9.14
C ASP A 152 -5.07 46.78 -9.64
N GLY A 153 -4.78 45.74 -8.86
CA GLY A 153 -5.06 44.34 -9.17
C GLY A 153 -3.98 43.65 -10.00
N SER A 154 -2.86 44.31 -10.31
CA SER A 154 -1.67 43.66 -10.84
C SER A 154 -0.88 42.96 -9.74
N ARG A 155 -0.04 41.99 -10.11
CA ARG A 155 0.83 41.28 -9.17
C ARG A 155 2.28 41.52 -9.49
N ARG A 156 3.06 41.84 -8.46
CA ARG A 156 4.51 41.95 -8.49
C ARG A 156 5.09 40.61 -8.03
N VAL A 157 5.80 39.94 -8.92
CA VAL A 157 6.40 38.62 -8.69
C VAL A 157 7.90 38.81 -8.55
N THR A 158 8.46 38.40 -7.42
CA THR A 158 9.90 38.39 -7.17
C THR A 158 10.39 36.95 -7.14
N ASP A 159 11.35 36.65 -8.01
CA ASP A 159 11.97 35.33 -8.08
C ASP A 159 13.00 35.12 -6.96
N GLU A 160 13.52 33.89 -6.88
CA GLU A 160 14.52 33.47 -5.88
C GLU A 160 15.86 34.22 -5.96
N PHE A 161 16.11 34.96 -7.04
CA PHE A 161 17.31 35.79 -7.24
C PHE A 161 17.05 37.28 -6.96
N GLY A 162 15.84 37.64 -6.52
CA GLY A 162 15.45 39.01 -6.21
C GLY A 162 15.03 39.83 -7.42
N ASN A 163 14.93 39.22 -8.61
CA ASN A 163 14.44 39.92 -9.79
C ASN A 163 12.93 40.05 -9.71
N THR A 164 12.44 41.25 -10.00
CA THR A 164 11.04 41.60 -9.82
C THR A 164 10.39 41.89 -11.17
N ARG A 165 9.28 41.22 -11.48
CA ARG A 165 8.43 41.48 -12.65
C ARG A 165 7.01 41.81 -12.23
N THR A 166 6.34 42.70 -12.97
CA THR A 166 4.93 43.04 -12.70
C THR A 166 4.05 42.44 -13.79
N GLU A 167 3.04 41.69 -13.38
CA GLU A 167 2.11 40.99 -14.26
C GLU A 167 0.69 41.55 -14.10
N LEU A 168 0.03 41.86 -15.22
CA LEU A 168 -1.35 42.32 -15.24
C LEU A 168 -2.32 41.14 -15.05
N PRO A 169 -3.47 41.35 -14.39
CA PRO A 169 -4.42 40.28 -14.08
C PRO A 169 -4.98 39.67 -15.37
N ARG A 170 -4.96 38.34 -15.49
CA ARG A 170 -5.35 37.65 -16.73
C ARG A 170 -6.86 37.38 -16.81
N SER A 171 -7.61 37.55 -15.72
CA SER A 171 -9.09 37.54 -15.73
C SER A 171 -9.70 38.23 -14.50
N ARG A 172 -11.03 38.42 -14.51
CA ARG A 172 -11.79 39.20 -13.51
C ARG A 172 -11.85 38.56 -12.10
N ASP A 173 -11.49 37.28 -11.95
CA ASP A 173 -11.59 36.52 -10.70
C ASP A 173 -10.32 36.56 -9.81
N GLU A 174 -9.27 37.28 -10.21
CA GLU A 174 -8.00 37.40 -9.46
C GLU A 174 -7.94 38.64 -8.54
N ARG A 175 -9.02 38.99 -7.82
CA ARG A 175 -8.95 40.07 -6.81
C ARG A 175 -8.79 39.52 -5.38
N ALA A 176 -8.01 40.25 -4.57
CA ALA A 176 -7.63 39.89 -3.20
C ALA A 176 -8.83 39.45 -2.31
N PRO A 177 -8.69 38.35 -1.54
CA PRO A 177 -9.77 37.85 -0.70
C PRO A 177 -10.05 38.80 0.48
N SER A 178 -11.27 39.33 0.56
CA SER A 178 -11.73 40.12 1.70
C SER A 178 -11.92 39.25 2.96
N ALA A 179 -11.61 39.84 4.12
CA ALA A 179 -11.66 39.25 5.46
C ALA A 179 -12.84 38.29 5.71
N ILE A 180 -12.52 37.11 6.26
CA ILE A 180 -13.45 36.02 6.54
C ILE A 180 -14.23 36.30 7.83
N ALA A 181 -15.56 36.39 7.71
CA ALA A 181 -16.50 36.42 8.83
C ALA A 181 -16.65 35.02 9.51
N PRO A 182 -17.12 34.95 10.77
CA PRO A 182 -17.13 33.71 11.55
C PRO A 182 -17.99 32.62 10.92
N VAL A 183 -17.50 31.38 10.99
CA VAL A 183 -18.16 30.19 10.45
C VAL A 183 -19.39 29.87 11.28
N ASN A 184 -20.56 30.27 10.78
CA ASN A 184 -21.83 29.64 11.10
C ASN A 184 -22.49 29.16 9.79
N GLU A 185 -22.82 27.88 9.78
CA GLU A 185 -23.82 27.18 8.95
C GLU A 185 -23.71 27.25 7.41
N ARG A 186 -23.49 26.06 6.81
CA ARG A 186 -23.81 25.69 5.42
C ARG A 186 -23.25 26.60 4.31
N ARG A 187 -21.97 26.44 3.95
CA ARG A 187 -21.48 26.94 2.65
C ARG A 187 -21.87 25.98 1.52
N ILE A 188 -22.89 26.38 0.75
CA ILE A 188 -23.27 25.80 -0.54
C ILE A 188 -22.24 26.25 -1.58
N TRP A 189 -21.45 25.33 -2.14
CA TRP A 189 -20.65 25.61 -3.34
C TRP A 189 -21.57 25.53 -4.57
N THR A 190 -21.91 26.67 -5.16
CA THR A 190 -22.59 26.75 -6.45
C THR A 190 -21.53 26.94 -7.54
N MET A 191 -21.35 25.95 -8.42
CA MET A 191 -20.67 26.20 -9.68
C MET A 191 -21.65 26.95 -10.57
N ARG A 192 -21.32 28.20 -10.92
CA ARG A 192 -22.07 28.97 -11.90
C ARG A 192 -21.41 28.83 -13.27
N THR A 193 -22.01 28.04 -14.13
CA THR A 193 -21.75 28.09 -15.58
C THR A 193 -22.94 28.80 -16.23
N PRO A 194 -22.77 29.75 -17.17
CA PRO A 194 -23.90 30.41 -17.80
C PRO A 194 -24.86 29.38 -18.43
N GLY A 195 -26.08 29.28 -17.91
CA GLY A 195 -27.12 28.33 -18.37
C GLY A 195 -27.25 27.02 -17.58
N TYR A 196 -26.40 26.75 -16.60
CA TYR A 196 -26.51 25.60 -15.69
C TYR A 196 -26.23 26.05 -14.24
N GLU A 197 -27.28 26.33 -13.48
CA GLU A 197 -27.18 26.44 -12.01
C GLU A 197 -27.62 25.12 -11.39
N VAL A 198 -26.65 24.25 -11.08
CA VAL A 198 -26.88 23.13 -10.17
C VAL A 198 -25.88 23.25 -9.03
N GLY A 199 -26.38 23.41 -7.79
CA GLY A 199 -25.53 23.49 -6.62
C GLY A 199 -24.74 22.18 -6.46
N VAL A 200 -23.41 22.26 -6.39
CA VAL A 200 -22.53 21.09 -6.24
C VAL A 200 -22.87 20.32 -4.95
N ILE A 201 -23.32 21.02 -3.90
CA ILE A 201 -23.79 20.37 -2.66
C ILE A 201 -25.16 19.69 -2.84
N GLN A 202 -26.03 20.22 -3.69
CA GLN A 202 -27.33 19.59 -3.94
C GLN A 202 -27.13 18.28 -4.71
N VAL A 203 -26.24 18.29 -5.72
CA VAL A 203 -25.81 17.07 -6.42
C VAL A 203 -25.12 16.10 -5.45
N VAL A 204 -24.14 16.54 -4.66
CA VAL A 204 -23.44 15.66 -3.70
C VAL A 204 -24.42 15.09 -2.66
N ARG A 205 -25.42 15.83 -2.17
CA ARG A 205 -26.44 15.30 -1.24
C ARG A 205 -27.40 14.32 -1.91
N GLU A 206 -27.78 14.56 -3.15
CA GLU A 206 -28.60 13.63 -3.94
C GLU A 206 -27.79 12.36 -4.29
N LEU A 207 -26.48 12.49 -4.49
CA LEU A 207 -25.53 11.38 -4.70
C LEU A 207 -25.10 10.67 -3.41
N ASP A 208 -25.13 11.33 -2.24
CA ASP A 208 -24.72 10.75 -0.95
C ASP A 208 -25.60 9.53 -0.57
N GLY A 209 -26.84 9.46 -1.07
CA GLY A 209 -27.71 8.30 -0.95
C GLY A 209 -27.51 7.21 -2.02
N MET A 210 -26.69 7.48 -3.06
CA MET A 210 -26.46 6.56 -4.18
C MET A 210 -25.27 5.63 -3.95
N PHE A 211 -24.32 6.00 -3.10
CA PHE A 211 -23.17 5.16 -2.78
C PHE A 211 -23.50 4.14 -1.69
N LYS A 212 -23.18 2.88 -1.94
CA LYS A 212 -23.09 1.86 -0.88
C LYS A 212 -21.93 2.22 0.04
N THR A 213 -22.00 1.76 1.29
CA THR A 213 -20.97 2.05 2.32
C THR A 213 -19.55 1.71 1.88
N HIS A 214 -19.35 0.59 1.17
CA HIS A 214 -18.05 0.17 0.64
C HIS A 214 -17.54 1.00 -0.55
N GLN A 215 -18.38 1.86 -1.16
CA GLN A 215 -17.99 2.76 -2.26
C GLN A 215 -17.43 4.09 -1.74
N VAL A 216 -17.56 4.38 -0.45
CA VAL A 216 -17.02 5.58 0.20
C VAL A 216 -15.74 5.20 0.94
N TYR A 217 -14.64 5.91 0.65
CA TYR A 217 -13.34 5.61 1.24
C TYR A 217 -13.37 5.80 2.77
N PRO A 218 -12.84 4.84 3.56
CA PRO A 218 -12.71 4.95 5.00
C PRO A 218 -11.96 6.22 5.44
N GLY A 219 -12.56 7.02 6.32
CA GLY A 219 -12.00 8.32 6.75
C GLY A 219 -12.57 9.55 6.03
N ASP A 220 -13.45 9.36 5.04
CA ASP A 220 -14.28 10.46 4.52
C ASP A 220 -15.24 11.00 5.60
N ARG A 221 -15.79 12.20 5.40
CA ARG A 221 -16.73 12.87 6.32
C ARG A 221 -17.95 12.01 6.69
N HIS A 222 -18.35 11.08 5.82
CA HIS A 222 -19.46 10.15 6.04
C HIS A 222 -19.04 8.83 6.71
N ARG A 223 -17.73 8.52 6.71
CA ARG A 223 -17.15 7.32 7.34
C ARG A 223 -15.95 7.68 8.24
N PRO A 224 -16.09 8.62 9.22
CA PRO A 224 -15.01 8.99 10.11
C PRO A 224 -14.65 7.83 11.05
N ASN A 225 -13.36 7.68 11.39
CA ASN A 225 -12.84 6.72 12.38
C ASN A 225 -13.04 5.22 12.04
N VAL A 226 -13.10 4.87 10.76
CA VAL A 226 -13.14 3.47 10.34
C VAL A 226 -11.78 2.81 10.53
N ASP A 227 -11.76 1.67 11.23
CA ASP A 227 -10.59 0.82 11.36
C ASP A 227 -10.52 -0.17 10.18
N LEU A 228 -9.54 0.01 9.30
CA LEU A 228 -9.31 -0.84 8.13
C LEU A 228 -9.03 -2.30 8.47
N ARG A 229 -8.76 -2.66 9.73
CA ARG A 229 -8.67 -4.06 10.19
C ARG A 229 -10.02 -4.78 10.19
N ASN A 230 -11.08 -4.02 10.37
CA ASN A 230 -12.45 -4.51 10.47
C ASN A 230 -13.26 -4.21 9.20
N GLU A 231 -12.63 -3.56 8.21
CA GLU A 231 -13.26 -3.29 6.93
C GLU A 231 -13.28 -4.54 6.06
N ASP A 232 -14.41 -4.68 5.39
CA ASP A 232 -14.61 -5.71 4.41
C ASP A 232 -14.26 -5.18 3.02
N PHE A 233 -13.16 -5.68 2.47
CA PHE A 233 -12.69 -5.26 1.16
C PHE A 233 -13.35 -6.08 0.04
N ALA A 234 -13.89 -7.26 0.35
CA ALA A 234 -14.52 -8.11 -0.66
C ALA A 234 -15.94 -7.61 -0.93
N THR A 235 -16.20 -7.19 -2.16
CA THR A 235 -17.50 -6.63 -2.56
C THR A 235 -18.44 -7.67 -3.16
N HIS A 236 -17.91 -8.81 -3.59
CA HIS A 236 -18.66 -9.95 -4.11
C HIS A 236 -18.62 -11.07 -3.08
N ALA A 237 -19.80 -11.56 -2.69
CA ALA A 237 -19.96 -12.72 -1.82
C ALA A 237 -20.70 -13.80 -2.60
N GLU A 238 -20.25 -15.04 -2.44
CA GLU A 238 -20.93 -16.21 -2.96
C GLU A 238 -20.89 -17.30 -1.89
N PRO A 239 -21.75 -17.19 -0.86
CA PRO A 239 -21.73 -18.13 0.26
C PRO A 239 -21.96 -19.57 -0.22
N GLY A 240 -21.17 -20.50 0.32
CA GLY A 240 -21.18 -21.90 -0.07
C GLY A 240 -20.38 -22.24 -1.34
N LEU A 241 -19.65 -21.28 -1.92
CA LEU A 241 -18.70 -21.56 -3.00
C LEU A 241 -17.59 -22.53 -2.55
N VAL A 242 -17.14 -22.41 -1.31
CA VAL A 242 -16.11 -23.25 -0.68
C VAL A 242 -16.67 -23.91 0.57
N THR A 243 -17.04 -25.17 0.43
CA THR A 243 -17.53 -26.03 1.50
C THR A 243 -16.47 -27.09 1.86
N LYS A 244 -16.72 -27.86 2.93
CA LYS A 244 -15.89 -29.03 3.27
C LYS A 244 -15.83 -30.09 2.18
N SER A 245 -16.83 -30.17 1.29
CA SER A 245 -16.85 -31.11 0.17
C SER A 245 -16.30 -30.53 -1.13
N THR A 246 -16.20 -29.20 -1.25
CA THR A 246 -15.71 -28.53 -2.47
C THR A 246 -14.25 -28.88 -2.72
N ARG A 247 -13.93 -29.39 -3.92
CA ARG A 247 -12.55 -29.69 -4.32
C ARG A 247 -11.82 -28.39 -4.66
N VAL A 248 -10.95 -27.95 -3.75
CA VAL A 248 -10.21 -26.68 -3.88
C VAL A 248 -8.77 -26.95 -4.28
N SER A 249 -8.33 -26.30 -5.35
CA SER A 249 -6.92 -26.27 -5.75
C SER A 249 -6.36 -24.86 -5.67
N VAL A 250 -5.05 -24.76 -5.47
CA VAL A 250 -4.35 -23.47 -5.36
C VAL A 250 -3.07 -23.50 -6.19
N ILE A 251 -2.87 -22.51 -7.04
CA ILE A 251 -1.61 -22.28 -7.75
C ILE A 251 -1.21 -20.80 -7.68
N GLY A 252 0.07 -20.51 -7.84
CA GLY A 252 0.55 -19.13 -7.91
C GLY A 252 1.78 -18.83 -7.06
N SER A 253 1.90 -17.57 -6.67
CA SER A 253 2.98 -16.99 -5.87
C SER A 253 3.20 -17.69 -4.51
N CYS A 254 4.21 -17.26 -3.74
CA CYS A 254 4.44 -17.75 -2.38
C CYS A 254 3.20 -17.66 -1.46
N PHE A 255 2.25 -16.76 -1.74
CA PHE A 255 1.03 -16.64 -0.95
C PHE A 255 0.07 -17.84 -1.13
N ALA A 256 0.22 -18.61 -2.20
CA ALA A 256 -0.53 -19.85 -2.44
C ALA A 256 -0.32 -20.86 -1.31
N ALA A 257 0.90 -20.92 -0.76
CA ALA A 257 1.26 -21.80 0.34
C ALA A 257 0.42 -21.50 1.61
N ASN A 258 0.02 -20.24 1.82
CA ASN A 258 -0.81 -19.85 2.94
C ASN A 258 -2.25 -20.33 2.77
N PHE A 259 -2.85 -20.17 1.58
CA PHE A 259 -4.16 -20.74 1.26
C PHE A 259 -4.15 -22.26 1.46
N ARG A 260 -3.16 -22.95 0.87
CA ARG A 260 -2.98 -24.40 1.01
C ARG A 260 -2.91 -24.82 2.49
N SER A 261 -1.97 -24.25 3.24
CA SER A 261 -1.79 -24.59 4.66
C SER A 261 -3.08 -24.38 5.44
N TRP A 262 -3.71 -23.23 5.27
CA TRP A 262 -4.93 -22.89 6.01
C TRP A 262 -6.09 -23.83 5.67
N LEU A 263 -6.30 -24.16 4.38
CA LEU A 263 -7.35 -25.10 3.96
C LEU A 263 -7.14 -26.50 4.54
N ILE A 264 -5.91 -27.01 4.54
CA ILE A 264 -5.57 -28.31 5.12
C ILE A 264 -5.74 -28.29 6.65
N GLU A 265 -5.19 -27.28 7.32
CA GLU A 265 -5.24 -27.11 8.78
C GLU A 265 -6.69 -26.99 9.29
N ASN A 266 -7.60 -26.48 8.45
CA ASN A 266 -9.02 -26.35 8.75
C ASN A 266 -9.87 -27.42 8.06
N GLU A 267 -9.30 -28.55 7.63
CA GLU A 267 -10.02 -29.73 7.13
C GLU A 267 -10.96 -29.47 5.93
N TYR A 268 -10.60 -28.51 5.06
CA TYR A 268 -11.26 -28.35 3.76
C TYR A 268 -10.71 -29.36 2.75
N ASN A 269 -11.51 -29.70 1.74
CA ASN A 269 -11.14 -30.64 0.68
C ASN A 269 -10.14 -30.00 -0.31
N PHE A 270 -8.91 -29.81 0.16
CA PHE A 270 -7.79 -29.34 -0.65
C PHE A 270 -7.24 -30.48 -1.53
N CYS A 271 -7.19 -30.26 -2.84
CA CYS A 271 -6.71 -31.25 -3.80
C CYS A 271 -5.22 -31.05 -4.10
N GLN A 272 -4.41 -32.02 -3.69
CA GLN A 272 -3.00 -32.13 -4.03
C GLN A 272 -2.83 -33.14 -5.17
N PHE A 273 -2.20 -32.72 -6.28
CA PHE A 273 -2.01 -33.59 -7.46
C PHE A 273 -0.58 -34.08 -7.63
N GLU A 274 0.39 -33.45 -6.95
CA GLU A 274 1.79 -33.86 -6.97
C GLU A 274 2.42 -33.73 -5.60
N ASP A 275 3.34 -34.65 -5.29
CA ASP A 275 4.11 -34.66 -4.04
C ASP A 275 5.60 -34.38 -4.28
N GLY A 276 6.30 -34.10 -3.18
CA GLY A 276 7.76 -33.95 -3.15
C GLY A 276 8.23 -32.51 -2.93
N PRO A 277 9.52 -32.23 -3.18
CA PRO A 277 10.10 -30.91 -2.94
C PRO A 277 9.32 -29.82 -3.67
N PHE A 278 9.02 -28.72 -2.98
CA PHE A 278 8.30 -27.57 -3.51
C PHE A 278 6.83 -27.81 -3.92
N ALA A 279 6.27 -29.01 -3.68
CA ALA A 279 4.83 -29.25 -3.80
C ALA A 279 4.02 -28.51 -2.73
N ALA A 280 4.63 -28.20 -1.57
CA ALA A 280 3.98 -27.47 -0.48
C ALA A 280 3.62 -26.00 -0.80
N PHE A 281 3.94 -25.51 -2.01
CA PHE A 281 3.54 -24.17 -2.45
C PHE A 281 2.11 -24.10 -2.98
N GLY A 282 1.51 -25.22 -3.38
CA GLY A 282 0.17 -25.27 -3.97
C GLY A 282 -0.28 -26.70 -4.26
N SER A 283 -1.16 -26.87 -5.24
CA SER A 283 -1.70 -28.17 -5.65
C SER A 283 -0.76 -28.95 -6.58
N LEU A 284 0.27 -28.29 -7.13
CA LEU A 284 1.23 -28.83 -8.09
C LEU A 284 2.67 -28.60 -7.62
N ARG A 285 3.60 -29.39 -8.17
CA ARG A 285 5.05 -29.28 -7.92
C ARG A 285 5.73 -28.31 -8.89
N THR A 286 5.16 -27.11 -9.04
CA THR A 286 5.75 -26.02 -9.83
C THR A 286 6.73 -25.17 -9.01
N GLY A 287 6.59 -25.20 -7.68
CA GLY A 287 7.04 -24.09 -6.83
C GLY A 287 6.17 -22.84 -7.06
N PRO A 288 6.61 -21.66 -6.61
CA PRO A 288 5.88 -20.42 -6.86
C PRO A 288 5.76 -20.09 -8.35
N LEU A 289 4.53 -19.83 -8.80
CA LEU A 289 4.24 -19.27 -10.12
C LEU A 289 3.95 -17.78 -9.95
N PHE A 290 4.95 -16.94 -10.16
CA PHE A 290 4.83 -15.50 -9.86
C PHE A 290 4.11 -14.72 -10.95
N ASN A 291 4.39 -15.02 -12.21
CA ASN A 291 4.04 -14.19 -13.35
C ASN A 291 3.01 -14.88 -14.24
N THR A 292 2.28 -14.09 -15.01
CA THR A 292 1.18 -14.58 -15.85
C THR A 292 1.69 -15.46 -16.99
N GLY A 293 2.89 -15.18 -17.51
CA GLY A 293 3.51 -15.95 -18.59
C GLY A 293 3.76 -17.40 -18.19
N SER A 294 4.29 -17.63 -16.98
CA SER A 294 4.47 -18.97 -16.42
C SER A 294 3.14 -19.69 -16.16
N VAL A 295 2.09 -18.95 -15.77
CA VAL A 295 0.74 -19.53 -15.60
C VAL A 295 0.14 -19.96 -16.94
N ARG A 296 0.25 -19.11 -17.98
CA ARG A 296 -0.14 -19.47 -19.35
C ARG A 296 0.62 -20.68 -19.85
N GLN A 297 1.94 -20.66 -19.73
CA GLN A 297 2.83 -21.76 -20.17
C GLN A 297 2.46 -23.09 -19.52
N LEU A 298 2.15 -23.10 -18.22
CA LEU A 298 1.73 -24.30 -17.52
C LEU A 298 0.50 -24.95 -18.17
N ALA A 299 -0.52 -24.16 -18.49
CA ALA A 299 -1.73 -24.66 -19.15
C ALA A 299 -1.47 -25.03 -20.62
N GLU A 300 -0.81 -24.16 -21.39
CA GLU A 300 -0.51 -24.40 -22.81
C GLU A 300 0.26 -25.70 -23.00
N TRP A 301 1.34 -25.90 -22.25
CA TRP A 301 2.20 -27.06 -22.44
C TRP A 301 1.53 -28.36 -21.99
N SER A 302 0.64 -28.29 -21.01
CA SER A 302 -0.08 -29.45 -20.52
C SER A 302 -1.13 -29.98 -21.51
N TYR A 303 -1.66 -29.13 -22.40
CA TYR A 303 -2.74 -29.49 -23.33
C TYR A 303 -2.34 -29.44 -24.82
N HIS A 304 -1.32 -28.67 -25.17
CA HIS A 304 -0.91 -28.43 -26.56
C HIS A 304 0.55 -28.79 -26.84
N GLY A 305 1.27 -29.29 -25.85
CA GLY A 305 2.68 -29.65 -25.96
C GLY A 305 3.62 -28.48 -25.67
N MET A 306 4.81 -28.83 -25.19
CA MET A 306 5.81 -27.83 -24.83
C MET A 306 6.46 -27.24 -26.07
N ASP A 307 6.38 -25.91 -26.18
CA ASP A 307 7.04 -25.13 -27.22
C ASP A 307 7.90 -24.05 -26.56
N ALA A 308 9.20 -24.33 -26.47
CA ALA A 308 10.20 -23.44 -25.90
C ALA A 308 11.55 -23.64 -26.61
N ALA A 309 12.23 -22.54 -26.92
CA ALA A 309 13.59 -22.52 -27.45
C ALA A 309 14.58 -23.12 -26.46
N GLU A 310 14.28 -23.03 -25.16
CA GLU A 310 15.06 -23.61 -24.07
C GLU A 310 14.16 -24.53 -23.24
N PRO A 311 13.94 -25.78 -23.66
CA PRO A 311 13.11 -26.74 -22.93
C PRO A 311 13.84 -27.36 -21.73
N THR A 312 15.17 -27.22 -21.66
CA THR A 312 16.00 -27.71 -20.56
C THR A 312 17.29 -26.89 -20.50
N TRP A 313 17.85 -26.77 -19.29
CA TRP A 313 19.20 -26.26 -19.08
C TRP A 313 20.15 -27.39 -18.68
N ASN A 314 21.43 -27.27 -19.00
CA ASN A 314 22.47 -28.18 -18.48
C ASN A 314 23.32 -27.43 -17.45
N VAL A 315 23.22 -27.84 -16.19
CA VAL A 315 23.94 -27.21 -15.07
C VAL A 315 24.74 -28.30 -14.35
N GLY A 316 26.06 -28.26 -14.50
CA GLY A 316 26.95 -29.22 -13.85
C GLY A 316 26.69 -30.68 -14.26
N GLY A 317 26.29 -30.91 -15.51
CA GLY A 317 25.99 -32.25 -16.03
C GLY A 317 24.61 -32.79 -15.67
N ARG A 318 23.76 -31.99 -15.00
CA ARG A 318 22.35 -32.31 -14.75
C ARG A 318 21.46 -31.52 -15.69
N LEU A 319 20.37 -32.15 -16.15
CA LEU A 319 19.31 -31.47 -16.88
C LEU A 319 18.40 -30.77 -15.88
N CYS A 320 18.20 -29.47 -16.00
CA CYS A 320 17.40 -28.66 -15.07
C CYS A 320 16.19 -28.07 -15.78
N ASP A 321 15.06 -28.02 -15.08
CA ASP A 321 13.84 -27.39 -15.57
C ASP A 321 13.96 -25.86 -15.47
N PRO A 322 13.87 -25.10 -16.58
CA PRO A 322 13.89 -23.64 -16.54
C PRO A 322 12.62 -23.03 -15.92
N TYR A 323 11.53 -23.79 -15.85
CA TYR A 323 10.17 -23.29 -15.60
C TYR A 323 9.58 -23.74 -14.27
N ARG A 324 10.24 -24.68 -13.57
CA ARG A 324 9.84 -25.16 -12.25
C ARG A 324 10.97 -25.05 -11.25
N LYS A 325 10.61 -24.70 -10.00
CA LYS A 325 11.60 -24.46 -8.95
C LYS A 325 12.39 -25.72 -8.61
N TYR A 326 13.70 -25.68 -8.86
CA TYR A 326 14.68 -26.67 -8.40
C TYR A 326 14.37 -28.12 -8.83
N ILE A 327 13.80 -28.29 -10.01
CA ILE A 327 13.63 -29.61 -10.64
C ILE A 327 14.83 -29.90 -11.53
N SER A 328 15.42 -31.09 -11.38
CA SER A 328 16.50 -31.57 -12.24
C SER A 328 16.47 -33.08 -12.42
N TRP A 329 16.96 -33.55 -13.55
CA TRP A 329 16.96 -34.94 -13.97
C TRP A 329 18.37 -35.41 -14.34
N PRO A 330 18.69 -36.69 -14.10
CA PRO A 330 19.98 -37.26 -14.48
C PRO A 330 20.05 -37.67 -15.96
N SER A 331 18.92 -37.79 -16.64
CA SER A 331 18.85 -38.17 -18.06
C SER A 331 17.65 -37.56 -18.77
N GLU A 332 17.70 -37.49 -20.11
CA GLU A 332 16.58 -37.02 -20.93
C GLU A 332 15.34 -37.91 -20.76
N ARG A 333 15.54 -39.23 -20.62
CA ARG A 333 14.43 -40.17 -20.39
C ARG A 333 13.67 -39.82 -19.10
N ASP A 334 14.40 -39.54 -18.01
CA ASP A 334 13.78 -39.16 -16.74
C ASP A 334 13.11 -37.80 -16.82
N MET A 335 13.70 -36.86 -17.58
CA MET A 335 13.09 -35.56 -17.88
C MET A 335 11.75 -35.72 -18.60
N TYR A 336 11.70 -36.44 -19.71
CA TYR A 336 10.46 -36.62 -20.48
C TYR A 336 9.40 -37.34 -19.65
N ALA A 337 9.76 -38.41 -18.93
CA ALA A 337 8.82 -39.16 -18.11
C ALA A 337 8.21 -38.32 -16.98
N GLU A 338 9.04 -37.57 -16.24
CA GLU A 338 8.55 -36.73 -15.15
C GLU A 338 7.79 -35.50 -15.65
N ARG A 339 8.19 -34.91 -16.77
CA ARG A 339 7.47 -33.79 -17.39
C ARG A 339 6.08 -34.21 -17.87
N GLU A 340 5.96 -35.37 -18.50
CA GLU A 340 4.64 -35.90 -18.88
C GLU A 340 3.77 -36.21 -17.66
N ALA A 341 4.37 -36.74 -16.58
CA ALA A 341 3.65 -36.93 -15.32
C ALA A 341 3.17 -35.60 -14.73
N HIS A 342 4.00 -34.56 -14.78
CA HIS A 342 3.65 -33.22 -14.33
C HIS A 342 2.50 -32.62 -15.17
N PHE A 343 2.59 -32.68 -16.49
CA PHE A 343 1.51 -32.22 -17.37
C PHE A 343 0.23 -33.03 -17.18
N ALA A 344 0.32 -34.33 -16.92
CA ALA A 344 -0.83 -35.15 -16.54
C ALA A 344 -1.47 -34.68 -15.22
N ALA A 345 -0.66 -34.30 -14.22
CA ALA A 345 -1.15 -33.75 -12.97
C ALA A 345 -1.82 -32.38 -13.13
N VAL A 346 -1.31 -31.51 -14.02
CA VAL A 346 -1.98 -30.25 -14.38
C VAL A 346 -3.34 -30.52 -15.03
N ARG A 347 -3.41 -31.48 -15.96
CA ARG A 347 -4.69 -31.88 -16.58
C ARG A 347 -5.67 -32.43 -15.55
N ALA A 348 -5.22 -33.29 -14.63
CA ALA A 348 -6.03 -33.81 -13.53
C ALA A 348 -6.52 -32.68 -12.61
N MET A 349 -5.64 -31.73 -12.24
CA MET A 349 -6.03 -30.55 -11.46
C MET A 349 -7.16 -29.78 -12.13
N VAL A 350 -7.03 -29.46 -13.43
CA VAL A 350 -8.08 -28.76 -14.16
C VAL A 350 -9.37 -29.57 -14.21
N ALA A 351 -9.31 -30.88 -14.45
CA ALA A 351 -10.49 -31.74 -14.58
C ALA A 351 -11.22 -32.00 -13.25
N GLU A 352 -10.49 -32.07 -12.14
CA GLU A 352 -11.00 -32.52 -10.85
C GLU A 352 -11.22 -31.39 -9.83
N THR A 353 -10.87 -30.15 -10.17
CA THR A 353 -11.08 -29.00 -9.29
C THR A 353 -12.46 -28.38 -9.49
N ASP A 354 -13.14 -28.07 -8.39
CA ASP A 354 -14.37 -27.26 -8.40
C ASP A 354 -14.03 -25.76 -8.31
N VAL A 355 -13.10 -25.40 -7.41
CA VAL A 355 -12.64 -24.01 -7.21
C VAL A 355 -11.12 -23.94 -7.32
N LEU A 356 -10.62 -23.20 -8.31
CA LEU A 356 -9.19 -22.91 -8.44
C LEU A 356 -8.89 -21.50 -7.91
N ILE A 357 -7.98 -21.42 -6.94
CA ILE A 357 -7.44 -20.14 -6.45
C ILE A 357 -6.11 -19.87 -7.15
N LEU A 358 -6.07 -18.80 -7.95
CA LEU A 358 -4.88 -18.30 -8.63
C LEU A 358 -4.36 -17.04 -7.94
N THR A 359 -3.16 -17.12 -7.37
CA THR A 359 -2.50 -15.96 -6.74
C THR A 359 -1.31 -15.46 -7.56
N LEU A 360 -1.42 -14.27 -8.16
CA LEU A 360 -0.33 -13.67 -8.93
C LEU A 360 0.66 -12.94 -8.02
N GLY A 361 1.93 -12.94 -8.39
CA GLY A 361 3.03 -12.49 -7.54
C GLY A 361 3.78 -11.29 -8.09
N LEU A 362 4.35 -11.42 -9.29
CA LEU A 362 5.32 -10.48 -9.88
C LEU A 362 5.12 -10.42 -11.39
N SER A 363 5.34 -9.26 -12.00
CA SER A 363 5.37 -9.03 -13.44
C SER A 363 6.78 -8.78 -13.96
N GLU A 364 7.77 -8.70 -13.06
CA GLU A 364 9.19 -8.70 -13.41
C GLU A 364 9.63 -10.15 -13.66
N VAL A 365 10.18 -10.41 -14.86
CA VAL A 365 10.49 -11.75 -15.36
C VAL A 365 11.86 -11.81 -16.00
N TRP A 366 12.44 -13.01 -15.97
CA TRP A 366 13.48 -13.41 -16.92
C TRP A 366 12.86 -14.28 -17.98
N ARG A 367 13.17 -14.02 -19.25
CA ARG A 367 12.63 -14.76 -20.38
C ARG A 367 13.64 -14.91 -21.52
N ASN A 368 13.41 -15.88 -22.39
CA ASN A 368 14.15 -15.97 -23.64
C ASN A 368 13.69 -14.85 -24.60
N LYS A 369 14.63 -14.18 -25.27
CA LYS A 369 14.36 -13.03 -26.14
C LYS A 369 13.61 -13.40 -27.41
N HIS A 370 13.79 -14.61 -27.92
CA HIS A 370 13.25 -15.08 -29.19
C HIS A 370 11.78 -15.47 -29.05
N ASP A 371 11.47 -16.38 -28.12
CA ASP A 371 10.13 -16.94 -27.95
C ASP A 371 9.32 -16.30 -26.81
N LYS A 372 9.94 -15.41 -26.03
CA LYS A 372 9.38 -14.71 -24.86
C LYS A 372 8.88 -15.65 -23.75
N ARG A 373 9.32 -16.92 -23.71
CA ARG A 373 8.96 -17.85 -22.64
C ARG A 373 9.63 -17.43 -21.32
N CYS A 374 8.81 -17.23 -20.29
CA CYS A 374 9.20 -16.77 -18.98
C CYS A 374 9.73 -17.94 -18.14
N PHE A 375 10.94 -17.82 -17.64
CA PHE A 375 11.55 -18.77 -16.71
C PHE A 375 11.00 -18.57 -15.30
N TYR A 376 11.14 -19.59 -14.46
CA TYR A 376 10.77 -19.50 -13.04
C TYR A 376 11.61 -18.44 -12.29
N LEU A 377 12.90 -18.33 -12.62
CA LEU A 377 13.85 -17.39 -12.03
C LEU A 377 14.91 -17.01 -13.08
N ILE A 378 15.81 -16.09 -12.72
CA ILE A 378 17.01 -15.82 -13.50
C ILE A 378 17.75 -17.13 -13.87
N PRO A 379 18.18 -17.29 -15.13
CA PRO A 379 19.06 -18.39 -15.50
C PRO A 379 20.30 -18.46 -14.60
N PRO A 380 20.73 -19.64 -14.14
CA PRO A 380 21.87 -19.76 -13.24
C PRO A 380 23.19 -19.37 -13.92
N PRO A 381 24.25 -19.08 -13.14
CA PRO A 381 25.59 -18.86 -13.69
C PRO A 381 26.00 -20.00 -14.63
N GLY A 382 26.56 -19.64 -15.80
CA GLY A 382 26.95 -20.59 -16.84
C GLY A 382 25.84 -20.93 -17.84
N VAL A 383 24.57 -20.68 -17.50
CA VAL A 383 23.43 -20.72 -18.44
C VAL A 383 23.08 -19.30 -18.88
N LEU A 384 23.17 -18.33 -17.98
CA LEU A 384 22.85 -16.93 -18.29
C LEU A 384 23.71 -16.41 -19.45
N ASP A 385 23.01 -16.09 -20.53
CA ASP A 385 23.50 -15.52 -21.78
C ASP A 385 22.67 -14.27 -22.09
N LEU A 386 23.25 -13.08 -21.98
CA LEU A 386 22.54 -11.81 -22.16
C LEU A 386 22.16 -11.52 -23.62
N GLU A 387 22.67 -12.29 -24.59
CA GLU A 387 22.22 -12.20 -25.98
C GLU A 387 20.91 -12.98 -26.17
N LYS A 388 20.72 -14.08 -25.43
CA LYS A 388 19.53 -14.95 -25.51
C LYS A 388 18.46 -14.64 -24.48
N HIS A 389 18.85 -14.18 -23.29
CA HIS A 389 17.95 -13.93 -22.18
C HIS A 389 17.80 -12.45 -21.94
N GLU A 390 16.60 -12.05 -21.55
CA GLU A 390 16.33 -10.69 -21.11
C GLU A 390 15.62 -10.70 -19.77
N HIS A 391 15.93 -9.65 -19.02
CA HIS A 391 15.15 -9.20 -17.91
C HIS A 391 14.09 -8.21 -18.40
N ALA A 392 12.81 -8.49 -18.13
CA ALA A 392 11.71 -7.68 -18.63
C ALA A 392 10.67 -7.42 -17.55
N LEU A 393 9.96 -6.30 -17.70
CA LEU A 393 8.72 -6.04 -16.97
C LEU A 393 7.57 -6.32 -17.94
N GLN A 394 6.72 -7.28 -17.63
CA GLN A 394 5.53 -7.53 -18.44
C GLN A 394 4.62 -6.30 -18.44
N THR A 395 4.02 -6.00 -19.59
CA THR A 395 3.01 -4.95 -19.70
C THR A 395 1.66 -5.44 -19.15
N VAL A 396 0.73 -4.51 -18.93
CA VAL A 396 -0.66 -4.84 -18.58
C VAL A 396 -1.29 -5.74 -19.64
N ASP A 397 -1.06 -5.45 -20.93
CA ASP A 397 -1.64 -6.20 -22.05
C ASP A 397 -1.05 -7.61 -22.16
N GLU A 398 0.27 -7.77 -21.95
CA GLU A 398 0.91 -9.09 -21.86
C GLU A 398 0.30 -9.89 -20.70
N CYS A 399 0.14 -9.27 -19.52
CA CYS A 399 -0.43 -9.93 -18.36
C CYS A 399 -1.89 -10.35 -18.57
N LEU A 400 -2.70 -9.46 -19.15
CA LEU A 400 -4.10 -9.75 -19.48
C LEU A 400 -4.19 -10.88 -20.50
N SER A 401 -3.43 -10.80 -21.60
CA SER A 401 -3.42 -11.82 -22.65
C SER A 401 -3.00 -13.20 -22.11
N ASP A 402 -2.03 -13.25 -21.20
CA ASP A 402 -1.59 -14.50 -20.58
C ASP A 402 -2.70 -15.14 -19.74
N ILE A 403 -3.39 -14.35 -18.92
CA ILE A 403 -4.46 -14.83 -18.04
C ILE A 403 -5.67 -15.26 -18.87
N GLU A 404 -6.04 -14.50 -19.90
CA GLU A 404 -7.08 -14.85 -20.87
C GLU A 404 -6.79 -16.19 -21.53
N ARG A 405 -5.56 -16.40 -21.98
CA ARG A 405 -5.17 -17.66 -22.62
C ARG A 405 -5.21 -18.83 -21.64
N PHE A 406 -4.70 -18.66 -20.42
CA PHE A 406 -4.81 -19.66 -19.36
C PHE A 406 -6.28 -20.02 -19.10
N TYR A 407 -7.12 -19.01 -18.92
CA TYR A 407 -8.54 -19.21 -18.60
C TYR A 407 -9.30 -19.89 -19.73
N ALA A 408 -9.05 -19.52 -20.99
CA ALA A 408 -9.64 -20.16 -22.15
C ALA A 408 -9.38 -21.68 -22.16
N ILE A 409 -8.13 -22.11 -21.89
CA ILE A 409 -7.77 -23.53 -21.81
C ILE A 409 -8.49 -24.22 -20.64
N VAL A 410 -8.51 -23.58 -19.47
CA VAL A 410 -9.22 -24.13 -18.30
C VAL A 410 -10.70 -24.31 -18.60
N ARG A 411 -11.36 -23.34 -19.24
CA ARG A 411 -12.77 -23.39 -19.60
C ARG A 411 -13.09 -24.42 -20.67
N GLU A 412 -12.19 -24.63 -21.63
CA GLU A 412 -12.31 -25.68 -22.65
C GLU A 412 -12.40 -27.07 -22.02
N HIS A 413 -11.61 -27.34 -20.98
CA HIS A 413 -11.51 -28.66 -20.37
C HIS A 413 -12.36 -28.85 -19.11
N ASN A 414 -12.64 -27.79 -18.36
CA ASN A 414 -13.56 -27.81 -17.23
C ASN A 414 -14.41 -26.52 -17.18
N PRO A 415 -15.54 -26.50 -17.92
CA PRO A 415 -16.47 -25.38 -17.92
C PRO A 415 -17.31 -25.26 -16.62
N ALA A 416 -17.16 -26.16 -15.65
CA ALA A 416 -17.78 -26.03 -14.34
C ALA A 416 -16.84 -25.36 -13.31
N LEU A 417 -15.53 -25.38 -13.55
CA LEU A 417 -14.53 -24.82 -12.65
C LEU A 417 -14.80 -23.34 -12.38
N ARG A 418 -14.79 -22.98 -11.11
CA ARG A 418 -14.85 -21.60 -10.63
C ARG A 418 -13.44 -21.09 -10.36
N LEU A 419 -13.11 -19.94 -10.97
CA LEU A 419 -11.81 -19.31 -10.80
C LEU A 419 -11.91 -18.16 -9.79
N VAL A 420 -11.09 -18.22 -8.76
CA VAL A 420 -10.84 -17.10 -7.85
C VAL A 420 -9.43 -16.59 -8.11
N THR A 421 -9.30 -15.33 -8.50
CA THR A 421 -8.04 -14.65 -8.67
C THR A 421 -7.74 -13.76 -7.47
N THR A 422 -6.46 -13.61 -7.15
CA THR A 422 -6.01 -12.70 -6.10
C THR A 422 -4.59 -12.22 -6.40
N LEU A 423 -4.24 -11.04 -5.90
CA LEU A 423 -2.88 -10.53 -5.95
C LEU A 423 -2.16 -10.81 -4.63
N SER A 424 -0.93 -11.30 -4.71
CA SER A 424 -0.10 -11.60 -3.55
C SER A 424 0.40 -10.33 -2.86
N PRO A 425 0.29 -10.23 -1.53
CA PRO A 425 0.91 -9.16 -0.75
C PRO A 425 2.40 -9.33 -0.52
N VAL A 426 3.00 -10.47 -0.89
CA VAL A 426 4.45 -10.69 -0.69
C VAL A 426 5.24 -9.75 -1.61
N PRO A 427 6.11 -8.88 -1.07
CA PRO A 427 6.93 -7.97 -1.87
C PRO A 427 7.99 -8.72 -2.68
N LEU A 428 8.34 -8.12 -3.81
CA LEU A 428 9.52 -8.43 -4.60
C LEU A 428 10.78 -8.38 -3.73
N MET A 429 11.64 -9.40 -3.87
CA MET A 429 12.87 -9.52 -3.08
C MET A 429 13.98 -8.61 -3.58
N ALA A 430 14.17 -8.58 -4.91
CA ALA A 430 15.23 -7.86 -5.59
C ALA A 430 14.78 -7.56 -7.01
N THR A 431 15.25 -6.44 -7.56
CA THR A 431 14.96 -6.00 -8.93
C THR A 431 16.26 -5.84 -9.70
N TYR A 432 16.25 -6.13 -10.99
CA TYR A 432 17.40 -5.88 -11.89
C TYR A 432 17.33 -4.50 -12.57
N PHE A 433 16.26 -3.74 -12.33
CA PHE A 433 16.20 -2.34 -12.76
C PHE A 433 17.06 -1.46 -11.82
N ASP A 434 17.67 -0.41 -12.37
CA ASP A 434 18.40 0.60 -11.60
C ASP A 434 17.42 1.53 -10.85
N ARG A 435 16.71 0.97 -9.87
CA ARG A 435 15.78 1.64 -8.96
C ARG A 435 15.54 0.82 -7.71
N HIS A 436 14.97 1.45 -6.69
CA HIS A 436 14.68 0.80 -5.43
C HIS A 436 13.66 -0.36 -5.59
N ALA A 437 13.91 -1.49 -4.93
CA ALA A 437 13.07 -2.70 -5.03
C ALA A 437 11.59 -2.44 -4.68
N VAL A 438 11.30 -1.59 -3.68
CA VAL A 438 9.93 -1.18 -3.33
C VAL A 438 9.24 -0.41 -4.48
N VAL A 439 9.99 0.38 -5.25
CA VAL A 439 9.43 1.10 -6.41
C VAL A 439 9.13 0.10 -7.54
N SER A 440 10.03 -0.86 -7.79
CA SER A 440 9.75 -1.95 -8.73
C SER A 440 8.57 -2.82 -8.30
N ASP A 441 8.46 -3.14 -7.01
CA ASP A 441 7.33 -3.88 -6.45
C ASP A 441 6.02 -3.13 -6.68
N ALA A 442 5.98 -1.82 -6.38
CA ALA A 442 4.78 -1.01 -6.60
C ALA A 442 4.32 -1.03 -8.07
N VAL A 443 5.25 -0.87 -9.01
CA VAL A 443 4.95 -0.97 -10.46
C VAL A 443 4.46 -2.37 -10.81
N SER A 444 5.10 -3.41 -10.27
CA SER A 444 4.72 -4.80 -10.56
C SER A 444 3.31 -5.12 -10.06
N LYS A 445 3.00 -4.77 -8.81
CA LYS A 445 1.68 -4.99 -8.21
C LYS A 445 0.61 -4.18 -8.94
N ALA A 446 0.89 -2.93 -9.28
CA ALA A 446 -0.03 -2.10 -10.05
C ALA A 446 -0.34 -2.71 -11.43
N THR A 447 0.68 -3.18 -12.14
CA THR A 447 0.54 -3.83 -13.46
C THR A 447 -0.37 -5.05 -13.38
N LEU A 448 -0.07 -5.99 -12.48
CA LEU A 448 -0.89 -7.20 -12.28
C LEU A 448 -2.30 -6.86 -11.80
N ARG A 449 -2.44 -5.87 -10.92
CA ARG A 449 -3.73 -5.47 -10.38
C ARG A 449 -4.64 -4.88 -11.46
N THR A 450 -4.08 -4.09 -12.37
CA THR A 450 -4.79 -3.53 -13.51
C THR A 450 -5.17 -4.62 -14.52
N ALA A 451 -4.28 -5.58 -14.80
CA ALA A 451 -4.60 -6.71 -15.66
C ALA A 451 -5.75 -7.57 -15.07
N LEU A 452 -5.68 -7.90 -13.77
CA LEU A 452 -6.76 -8.60 -13.06
C LEU A 452 -8.08 -7.82 -13.05
N HIS A 453 -8.02 -6.48 -12.96
CA HIS A 453 -9.21 -5.64 -13.05
C HIS A 453 -9.92 -5.84 -14.39
N TRP A 454 -9.21 -5.68 -15.50
CA TRP A 454 -9.79 -5.86 -16.84
C TRP A 454 -10.26 -7.29 -17.08
N PHE A 455 -9.48 -8.27 -16.65
CA PHE A 455 -9.86 -9.68 -16.75
C PHE A 455 -11.19 -9.97 -16.03
N CYS A 456 -11.35 -9.54 -14.77
CA CYS A 456 -12.59 -9.77 -14.03
C CYS A 456 -13.76 -8.93 -14.55
N GLN A 457 -13.51 -7.78 -15.21
CA GLN A 457 -14.58 -7.06 -15.90
C GLN A 457 -15.06 -7.80 -17.15
N ASN A 458 -14.15 -8.45 -17.88
CA ASN A 458 -14.48 -9.23 -19.07
C ASN A 458 -15.14 -10.58 -18.74
N HIS A 459 -14.84 -11.14 -17.56
CA HIS A 459 -15.37 -12.42 -17.07
C HIS A 459 -16.05 -12.24 -15.71
N PRO A 460 -17.31 -11.76 -15.66
CA PRO A 460 -18.01 -11.46 -14.41
C PRO A 460 -18.21 -12.66 -13.46
N GLU A 461 -18.09 -13.88 -13.96
CA GLU A 461 -18.14 -15.13 -13.18
C GLU A 461 -16.84 -15.43 -12.42
N VAL A 462 -15.74 -14.79 -12.81
CA VAL A 462 -14.43 -14.86 -12.16
C VAL A 462 -14.41 -13.90 -10.98
N ILE A 463 -13.95 -14.40 -9.85
CA ILE A 463 -13.90 -13.62 -8.61
C ILE A 463 -12.52 -12.99 -8.46
N TYR A 464 -12.45 -11.70 -8.17
CA TYR A 464 -11.25 -11.08 -7.59
C TYR A 464 -11.40 -10.99 -6.07
N PHE A 465 -10.52 -11.69 -5.34
CA PHE A 465 -10.43 -11.59 -3.90
C PHE A 465 -9.30 -10.63 -3.48
N PRO A 466 -9.57 -9.56 -2.70
CA PRO A 466 -8.63 -8.46 -2.47
C PRO A 466 -7.58 -8.72 -1.37
N SER A 467 -6.90 -9.87 -1.42
CA SER A 467 -5.93 -10.24 -0.37
C SER A 467 -4.74 -9.28 -0.29
N TYR A 468 -4.32 -8.71 -1.42
CA TYR A 468 -3.29 -7.69 -1.51
C TYR A 468 -3.68 -6.45 -0.72
N GLU A 469 -4.84 -5.88 -1.03
CA GLU A 469 -5.35 -4.66 -0.39
C GLU A 469 -5.55 -4.87 1.10
N MET A 470 -6.12 -6.02 1.50
CA MET A 470 -6.29 -6.39 2.91
C MET A 470 -4.99 -6.48 3.70
N ALA A 471 -3.86 -6.78 3.06
CA ALA A 471 -2.56 -6.79 3.72
C ALA A 471 -1.94 -5.39 3.76
N VAL A 472 -1.93 -4.67 2.63
CA VAL A 472 -1.15 -3.43 2.48
C VAL A 472 -1.88 -2.16 2.94
N ARG A 473 -3.21 -2.22 3.10
CA ARG A 473 -4.02 -1.06 3.53
C ARG A 473 -4.30 -1.04 5.03
N THR A 474 -4.05 -2.13 5.73
CA THR A 474 -4.26 -2.19 7.17
C THR A 474 -3.12 -1.47 7.91
N PRO A 475 -3.41 -0.70 8.99
CA PRO A 475 -2.41 0.09 9.71
C PRO A 475 -1.29 -0.73 10.39
N ASP A 476 -1.49 -2.02 10.64
CA ASP A 476 -0.48 -2.88 11.24
C ASP A 476 0.58 -3.27 10.20
N TRP A 477 1.85 -3.33 10.60
CA TRP A 477 2.91 -3.82 9.73
C TRP A 477 2.63 -5.28 9.32
N PRO A 478 2.39 -5.57 8.02
CA PRO A 478 1.84 -6.86 7.62
C PRO A 478 2.88 -7.97 7.51
N TYR A 479 4.17 -7.64 7.61
CA TYR A 479 5.27 -8.56 7.35
C TYR A 479 5.99 -9.03 8.62
N GLU A 480 6.57 -10.22 8.55
CA GLU A 480 7.53 -10.75 9.52
C GLU A 480 8.77 -9.82 9.65
N PRO A 481 9.67 -10.04 10.62
CA PRO A 481 10.85 -9.18 10.81
C PRO A 481 11.77 -9.05 9.58
N ASP A 482 11.62 -9.95 8.60
CA ASP A 482 12.32 -9.90 7.30
C ASP A 482 11.71 -8.89 6.30
N ASN A 483 10.63 -8.21 6.68
CA ASN A 483 9.91 -7.23 5.88
C ASN A 483 9.32 -7.77 4.56
N ARG A 484 9.13 -9.10 4.43
CA ARG A 484 8.66 -9.73 3.20
C ARG A 484 7.64 -10.84 3.40
N HIS A 485 7.87 -11.79 4.31
CA HIS A 485 6.89 -12.85 4.56
C HIS A 485 5.69 -12.25 5.31
N VAL A 486 4.47 -12.63 4.92
CA VAL A 486 3.26 -12.09 5.55
C VAL A 486 3.05 -12.76 6.91
N ARG A 487 2.74 -11.97 7.93
CA ARG A 487 2.49 -12.50 9.28
C ARG A 487 1.32 -13.48 9.28
N ARG A 488 1.58 -14.74 9.59
CA ARG A 488 0.55 -15.79 9.52
C ARG A 488 -0.63 -15.50 10.46
N GLY A 489 -0.38 -15.34 11.76
CA GLY A 489 -1.44 -15.12 12.74
C GLY A 489 -2.34 -13.91 12.46
N PRO A 490 -1.83 -12.67 12.55
CA PRO A 490 -2.69 -11.49 12.46
C PRO A 490 -3.17 -11.16 11.04
N VAL A 491 -2.40 -11.50 9.99
CA VAL A 491 -2.71 -11.07 8.61
C VAL A 491 -3.25 -12.20 7.76
N VAL A 492 -2.56 -13.34 7.68
CA VAL A 492 -3.07 -14.48 6.89
C VAL A 492 -4.39 -14.96 7.45
N ASP A 493 -4.51 -15.16 8.77
CA ASP A 493 -5.78 -15.66 9.33
C ASP A 493 -6.92 -14.65 9.13
N ARG A 494 -6.64 -13.35 9.15
CA ARG A 494 -7.66 -12.33 8.82
C ARG A 494 -8.10 -12.44 7.37
N ILE A 495 -7.15 -12.55 6.45
CA ILE A 495 -7.43 -12.72 5.02
C ILE A 495 -8.25 -13.98 4.80
N MET A 496 -7.86 -15.10 5.39
CA MET A 496 -8.56 -16.38 5.24
C MET A 496 -9.95 -16.38 5.89
N ARG A 497 -10.11 -15.73 7.07
CA ARG A 497 -11.44 -15.55 7.68
C ARG A 497 -12.36 -14.71 6.78
N SER A 498 -11.87 -13.60 6.22
CA SER A 498 -12.64 -12.80 5.28
C SER A 498 -13.00 -13.61 4.03
N PHE A 499 -12.06 -14.40 3.50
CA PHE A 499 -12.32 -15.30 2.38
C PHE A 499 -13.47 -16.27 2.70
N MET A 500 -13.41 -16.97 3.84
CA MET A 500 -14.47 -17.90 4.23
C MET A 500 -15.77 -17.20 4.62
N GLN A 501 -15.74 -15.97 5.12
CA GLN A 501 -16.97 -15.20 5.38
C GLN A 501 -17.75 -14.92 4.09
N HIS A 502 -17.04 -14.73 2.96
CA HIS A 502 -17.65 -14.40 1.66
C HIS A 502 -18.02 -15.62 0.85
N TYR A 503 -17.20 -16.66 0.93
CA TYR A 503 -17.26 -17.80 0.02
C TYR A 503 -17.51 -19.13 0.76
N GLY A 504 -17.38 -19.17 2.08
CA GLY A 504 -17.63 -20.35 2.89
C GLY A 504 -19.11 -20.63 3.14
N GLU A 505 -19.40 -21.79 3.73
CA GLU A 505 -20.74 -22.08 4.22
C GLU A 505 -21.11 -21.13 5.39
N PRO A 506 -22.33 -20.54 5.38
CA PRO A 506 -22.80 -19.72 6.48
C PRO A 506 -22.75 -20.48 7.81
N GLY A 507 -21.98 -19.96 8.78
CA GLY A 507 -21.85 -20.55 10.12
C GLY A 507 -20.61 -21.43 10.31
N ASP A 508 -19.85 -21.74 9.25
CA ASP A 508 -18.64 -22.58 9.30
C ASP A 508 -17.35 -21.75 9.47
N LEU A 509 -17.46 -20.55 10.05
CA LEU A 509 -16.31 -19.70 10.35
C LEU A 509 -15.50 -20.34 11.49
N PRO A 510 -14.20 -20.63 11.30
CA PRO A 510 -13.40 -21.21 12.36
C PRO A 510 -13.36 -20.29 13.58
N SER A 511 -13.48 -20.89 14.76
CA SER A 511 -13.45 -20.23 16.06
C SER A 511 -12.22 -19.33 16.20
N GLN A 512 -12.39 -18.16 16.84
CA GLN A 512 -11.30 -17.20 17.04
C GLN A 512 -10.07 -17.89 17.66
N VAL A 513 -8.92 -17.77 16.99
CA VAL A 513 -7.64 -18.11 17.58
C VAL A 513 -7.40 -17.11 18.72
N SER A 514 -7.34 -17.61 19.96
CA SER A 514 -6.91 -16.79 21.09
C SER A 514 -5.56 -16.18 20.78
N GLU A 515 -5.36 -14.90 21.12
CA GLU A 515 -4.08 -14.22 20.92
C GLU A 515 -2.93 -15.12 21.41
N ALA A 516 -2.19 -15.69 20.47
CA ALA A 516 -1.05 -16.53 20.79
C ALA A 516 -0.04 -15.63 21.51
N LYS A 517 0.24 -15.94 22.78
CA LYS A 517 1.38 -15.37 23.50
C LYS A 517 2.62 -15.52 22.62
N PRO A 518 3.53 -14.52 22.58
CA PRO A 518 4.74 -14.59 21.77
C PRO A 518 5.59 -15.77 22.23
N GLY A 519 5.49 -16.87 21.49
CA GLY A 519 6.25 -18.10 21.66
C GLY A 519 7.52 -18.04 20.82
N ALA A 520 8.61 -18.53 21.41
CA ALA A 520 9.98 -18.41 20.95
C ALA A 520 10.18 -18.72 19.46
N ALA A 521 11.07 -17.92 18.84
CA ALA A 521 11.60 -18.13 17.50
C ALA A 521 12.04 -19.60 17.32
N HIS A 522 11.35 -20.32 16.43
CA HIS A 522 11.91 -21.53 15.87
C HIS A 522 13.00 -21.14 14.88
N ALA A 523 14.23 -21.43 15.28
CA ALA A 523 15.43 -21.35 14.47
C ALA A 523 15.42 -22.44 13.39
N THR A 524 16.01 -22.11 12.23
CA THR A 524 16.58 -22.97 11.17
C THR A 524 15.56 -23.76 10.32
N ALA A 525 15.74 -23.97 9.01
CA ALA A 525 16.93 -23.96 8.14
C ALA A 525 16.59 -23.55 6.70
#